data_AF-A0A5D0TPM1-F1
#
_entry.id   AF-A0A5D0TPM1-F1
#
_cell.length_a   1.000
_cell.length_b   1.000
_cell.length_c   1.000
_cell.angle_alpha   90.00
_cell.angle_beta   90.00
_cell.angle_gamma   90.00
#
_symmetry.space_group_name_H-M   'P 1'
#
loop_
_entity.id
_entity.type
_entity.pdbx_description
1 polymer ?
#
loop_
_entity_poly.entity_id
_entity_poly.type
_entity_poly.pdbx_seq_one_letter_code
_entity_poly.pdbx_strand_id
1 'polypeptide(L)'
;MGQLDALERAVEGTLAEGSFEFDGEEAVLRIDGSFVVTTGWFLSLGVGGVASLIGGAVMSLTGLQDEARWVFGPGTGLIVVSLGYLMLLRFTPLNGLWPDLELRFAERTLVHRRTRIPFRDLRPEHLVWKNGRFFRRLYVRHPSLRKQLAGFFDSERRQAAEFQRRLWELISAPDVPGALAHDGGLTPVQRWIVAAGAPYSAINGFRLDRLGAAPGADAATADRRAAQELLHDPWGAYDLEQLLGAVNWLVQDGHRADFAHDAHLAARPPAAQEEYGTLLREVDALIAGDRLEPPFVERLIELVRVRYGDEGGSYARLVPKLLRDEPGADASEEGAELAQFLHQLFNDRNHAAEELHRLKALADPELRANVGRFLIWDYGRALMLYRWGYMVGWLTEEYCWERMLPLALDIQRRYKSWQDMATCYLQGRRLWSGGGGKTQGEYEHLIHELSTEAHSPWTVVPWDLDLTRDWT
;
A
#
# COMPACT_ATOMS: atom_id res chain seq x y z
N MET A 1 -25.08 -7.25 -1.56
CA MET A 1 -26.39 -6.82 -2.10
C MET A 1 -26.26 -5.55 -2.95
N GLY A 2 -26.00 -4.34 -2.42
CA GLY A 2 -26.17 -3.11 -3.23
C GLY A 2 -25.21 -2.77 -4.40
N GLN A 3 -24.06 -3.46 -4.60
CA GLN A 3 -23.11 -3.09 -5.67
C GLN A 3 -23.38 -3.79 -7.01
N LEU A 4 -23.83 -5.06 -7.00
CA LEU A 4 -24.29 -5.78 -8.20
C LEU A 4 -25.56 -5.14 -8.76
N ASP A 5 -26.52 -4.80 -7.91
CA ASP A 5 -27.74 -4.05 -8.28
C ASP A 5 -27.44 -2.68 -8.90
N ALA A 6 -26.32 -2.07 -8.52
CA ALA A 6 -25.89 -0.80 -9.10
C ALA A 6 -25.22 -0.97 -10.47
N LEU A 7 -24.57 -2.11 -10.71
CA LEU A 7 -24.04 -2.50 -12.02
C LEU A 7 -25.17 -2.88 -12.98
N GLU A 8 -26.20 -3.59 -12.49
CA GLU A 8 -27.41 -3.93 -13.23
C GLU A 8 -28.17 -2.68 -13.71
N ARG A 9 -28.41 -1.72 -12.81
CA ARG A 9 -29.02 -0.42 -13.18
C ARG A 9 -28.23 0.37 -14.22
N ALA A 10 -26.92 0.14 -14.34
CA ALA A 10 -26.10 0.83 -15.34
C ALA A 10 -26.29 0.26 -16.77
N VAL A 11 -26.86 -0.95 -16.90
CA VAL A 11 -27.16 -1.59 -18.19
C VAL A 11 -28.65 -1.64 -18.52
N GLU A 12 -29.52 -1.32 -17.56
CA GLU A 12 -30.97 -1.26 -17.75
C GLU A 12 -31.37 -0.30 -18.89
N GLY A 13 -32.18 -0.78 -19.82
CA GLY A 13 -32.62 -0.05 -21.00
C GLY A 13 -31.55 0.10 -22.09
N THR A 14 -30.41 -0.58 -21.98
CA THR A 14 -29.34 -0.54 -22.99
C THR A 14 -29.30 -1.80 -23.85
N LEU A 15 -28.58 -1.73 -24.98
CA LEU A 15 -28.29 -2.92 -25.81
C LEU A 15 -27.64 -4.06 -25.02
N ALA A 16 -26.88 -3.73 -23.98
CA ALA A 16 -26.10 -4.69 -23.21
C ALA A 16 -26.91 -5.43 -22.14
N GLU A 17 -28.14 -4.98 -21.82
CA GLU A 17 -28.98 -5.55 -20.76
C GLU A 17 -29.15 -7.07 -20.91
N GLY A 18 -29.53 -7.53 -22.10
CA GLY A 18 -29.71 -8.96 -22.40
C GLY A 18 -28.42 -9.77 -22.51
N SER A 19 -27.25 -9.17 -22.31
CA SER A 19 -25.95 -9.87 -22.31
C SER A 19 -25.48 -10.25 -20.91
N PHE A 20 -26.16 -9.80 -19.86
CA PHE A 20 -25.76 -9.99 -18.48
C PHE A 20 -26.84 -10.70 -17.68
N GLU A 21 -26.43 -11.73 -16.96
CA GLU A 21 -27.25 -12.38 -15.94
C GLU A 21 -26.56 -12.14 -14.59
N PHE A 22 -27.28 -11.46 -13.69
CA PHE A 22 -26.80 -11.08 -12.37
C PHE A 22 -27.36 -12.06 -11.34
N ASP A 23 -26.50 -12.88 -10.74
CA ASP A 23 -26.85 -13.77 -9.64
C ASP A 23 -26.42 -13.12 -8.31
N GLY A 24 -27.39 -12.52 -7.61
CA GLY A 24 -27.16 -11.82 -6.35
C GLY A 24 -26.90 -12.73 -5.16
N GLU A 25 -27.32 -14.01 -5.23
CA GLU A 25 -27.11 -14.99 -4.15
C GLU A 25 -25.72 -15.62 -4.25
N GLU A 26 -25.29 -16.00 -5.45
CA GLU A 26 -23.95 -16.57 -5.68
C GLU A 26 -22.87 -15.49 -5.89
N ALA A 27 -23.26 -14.21 -6.00
CA ALA A 27 -22.40 -13.09 -6.37
C ALA A 27 -21.61 -13.39 -7.65
N VAL A 28 -22.34 -13.81 -8.70
CA VAL A 28 -21.80 -14.14 -10.02
C VAL A 28 -22.43 -13.25 -11.08
N LEU A 29 -21.60 -12.66 -11.93
CA LEU A 29 -22.04 -12.03 -13.18
C LEU A 29 -21.72 -12.96 -14.34
N ARG A 30 -22.75 -13.53 -14.97
CA ARG A 30 -22.60 -14.34 -16.18
C ARG A 30 -22.79 -13.45 -17.41
N ILE A 31 -21.89 -13.58 -18.37
CA ILE A 31 -21.88 -12.80 -19.60
C ILE A 31 -22.07 -13.76 -20.77
N ASP A 32 -23.22 -13.63 -21.44
CA ASP A 32 -23.56 -14.46 -22.60
C ASP A 32 -22.80 -13.96 -23.85
N GLY A 33 -21.98 -14.83 -24.42
CA GLY A 33 -21.19 -14.54 -25.62
C GLY A 33 -22.01 -14.47 -26.92
N SER A 34 -23.25 -14.96 -26.94
CA SER A 34 -24.09 -15.11 -28.14
C SER A 34 -24.75 -13.80 -28.59
N PHE A 35 -25.21 -12.97 -27.64
CA PHE A 35 -25.91 -11.71 -27.91
C PHE A 35 -24.97 -10.60 -28.43
N VAL A 36 -23.71 -10.69 -28.02
CA VAL A 36 -22.65 -9.70 -28.24
C VAL A 36 -22.09 -9.69 -29.67
N VAL A 37 -22.19 -10.83 -30.37
CA VAL A 37 -21.74 -10.99 -31.77
C VAL A 37 -22.88 -10.68 -32.75
N THR A 38 -24.13 -10.93 -32.36
CA THR A 38 -25.31 -10.91 -33.23
C THR A 38 -25.85 -9.49 -33.42
N THR A 39 -25.92 -8.65 -32.39
CA THR A 39 -26.52 -7.30 -32.43
C THR A 39 -25.96 -6.37 -33.52
N GLY A 40 -24.66 -6.44 -33.84
CA GLY A 40 -24.05 -5.54 -34.83
C GLY A 40 -24.51 -5.77 -36.29
N TRP A 41 -24.73 -7.03 -36.69
CA TRP A 41 -25.10 -7.38 -38.07
C TRP A 41 -26.59 -7.19 -38.32
N PHE A 42 -27.45 -7.54 -37.36
CA PHE A 42 -28.91 -7.54 -37.55
C PHE A 42 -29.54 -6.15 -37.54
N LEU A 43 -29.03 -5.20 -36.74
CA LEU A 43 -29.46 -3.81 -36.81
C LEU A 43 -29.10 -3.16 -38.14
N SER A 44 -27.96 -3.52 -38.74
CA SER A 44 -27.55 -3.02 -40.05
C SER A 44 -28.42 -3.59 -41.17
N LEU A 45 -28.80 -4.87 -41.10
CA LEU A 45 -29.74 -5.51 -42.04
C LEU A 45 -31.17 -4.99 -41.88
N GLY A 46 -31.62 -4.76 -40.65
CA GLY A 46 -32.94 -4.18 -40.34
C GLY A 46 -33.07 -2.72 -40.80
N VAL A 47 -32.10 -1.86 -40.49
CA VAL A 47 -32.06 -0.47 -40.97
C VAL A 47 -31.93 -0.41 -42.49
N GLY A 48 -31.09 -1.27 -43.08
CA GLY A 48 -30.98 -1.41 -44.53
C GLY A 48 -32.31 -1.83 -45.16
N GLY A 49 -33.00 -2.81 -44.57
CA GLY A 49 -34.33 -3.24 -45.02
C GLY A 49 -35.37 -2.14 -44.95
N VAL A 50 -35.43 -1.39 -43.84
CA VAL A 50 -36.35 -0.25 -43.67
C VAL A 50 -36.04 0.88 -44.65
N ALA A 51 -34.76 1.21 -44.85
CA ALA A 51 -34.34 2.21 -45.84
C ALA A 51 -34.72 1.80 -47.27
N SER A 52 -34.58 0.51 -47.61
CA SER A 52 -35.05 -0.03 -48.89
C SER A 52 -36.57 0.06 -49.02
N LEU A 53 -37.34 -0.26 -47.97
CA LEU A 53 -38.80 -0.11 -48.00
C LEU A 53 -39.23 1.36 -48.19
N ILE A 54 -38.59 2.30 -47.49
CA ILE A 54 -38.88 3.73 -47.63
C ILE A 54 -38.50 4.22 -49.05
N GLY A 55 -37.34 3.82 -49.56
CA GLY A 55 -36.90 4.15 -50.92
C GLY A 55 -37.85 3.61 -51.99
N GLY A 56 -38.29 2.35 -51.84
CA GLY A 56 -39.32 1.76 -52.71
C GLY A 56 -40.66 2.51 -52.63
N ALA A 57 -41.08 2.95 -51.43
CA ALA A 57 -42.31 3.71 -51.25
C ALA A 57 -42.23 5.08 -51.94
N VAL A 58 -41.10 5.78 -51.83
CA VAL A 58 -40.87 7.04 -52.53
C VAL A 58 -40.90 6.84 -54.05
N MET A 59 -40.20 5.83 -54.58
CA MET A 59 -40.20 5.51 -56.02
C MET A 59 -41.60 5.16 -56.55
N SER A 60 -42.39 4.45 -55.74
CA SER A 60 -43.78 4.12 -56.08
C SER A 60 -44.68 5.36 -56.13
N LEU A 61 -44.45 6.34 -55.25
CA LEU A 61 -45.20 7.61 -55.21
C LEU A 61 -44.79 8.56 -56.36
N THR A 62 -43.57 8.43 -56.88
CA THR A 62 -43.05 9.25 -58.00
C THR A 62 -43.30 8.62 -59.38
N GLY A 63 -44.06 7.52 -59.47
CA GLY A 63 -44.47 6.90 -60.74
C GLY A 63 -43.53 5.83 -61.30
N LEU A 64 -42.47 5.45 -60.58
CA LEU A 64 -41.47 4.43 -60.98
C LEU A 64 -41.84 3.05 -60.42
N GLN A 65 -42.99 2.51 -60.82
CA GLN A 65 -43.56 1.32 -60.19
C GLN A 65 -42.75 0.03 -60.41
N ASP A 66 -42.13 -0.14 -61.58
CA ASP A 66 -41.33 -1.33 -61.87
C ASP A 66 -40.02 -1.35 -61.08
N GLU A 67 -39.38 -0.20 -60.90
CA GLU A 67 -38.15 -0.05 -60.12
C GLU A 67 -38.40 -0.24 -58.62
N ALA A 68 -39.53 0.29 -58.11
CA ALA A 68 -39.93 0.14 -56.72
C ALA A 68 -40.07 -1.35 -56.32
N ARG A 69 -40.60 -2.20 -57.20
CA ARG A 69 -40.75 -3.65 -56.94
C ARG A 69 -39.41 -4.34 -56.70
N TRP A 70 -38.37 -3.96 -57.44
CA TRP A 70 -37.02 -4.50 -57.28
C TRP A 70 -36.34 -4.07 -55.98
N VAL A 71 -36.78 -2.96 -55.37
CA VAL A 71 -36.26 -2.46 -54.09
C VAL A 71 -37.04 -3.03 -52.89
N PHE A 72 -38.37 -3.20 -53.03
CA PHE A 72 -39.22 -3.76 -51.97
C PHE A 72 -38.91 -5.22 -51.64
N GLY A 73 -38.64 -6.06 -52.65
CA GLY A 73 -38.37 -7.49 -52.46
C GLY A 73 -37.18 -7.77 -51.54
N PRO A 74 -35.98 -7.25 -51.83
CA PRO A 74 -34.81 -7.39 -50.97
C PRO A 74 -35.01 -6.76 -49.58
N GLY A 75 -35.66 -5.60 -49.49
CA GLY A 75 -35.92 -4.91 -48.22
C GLY A 75 -36.83 -5.71 -47.29
N THR A 76 -37.90 -6.30 -47.83
CA THR A 76 -38.81 -7.19 -47.09
C THR A 76 -38.09 -8.46 -46.65
N GLY A 77 -37.29 -9.06 -47.54
CA GLY A 77 -36.49 -10.24 -47.22
C GLY A 77 -35.51 -10.02 -46.07
N LEU A 78 -34.81 -8.88 -46.06
CA LEU A 78 -33.88 -8.51 -44.98
C LEU A 78 -34.58 -8.37 -43.63
N ILE A 79 -35.78 -7.78 -43.60
CA ILE A 79 -36.58 -7.63 -42.38
C ILE A 79 -37.11 -8.98 -41.88
N VAL A 80 -37.64 -9.82 -42.78
CA VAL A 80 -38.17 -11.15 -42.43
C VAL A 80 -37.07 -12.06 -41.91
N VAL A 81 -35.88 -12.06 -42.52
CA VAL A 81 -34.72 -12.84 -42.04
C VAL A 81 -34.26 -12.34 -40.67
N SER A 82 -34.21 -11.02 -40.47
CA SER A 82 -33.81 -10.43 -39.18
C SER A 82 -34.82 -10.77 -38.06
N LEU A 83 -36.13 -10.66 -38.33
CA LEU A 83 -37.20 -11.02 -37.40
C LEU A 83 -37.25 -12.53 -37.11
N GLY A 84 -37.09 -13.36 -38.14
CA GLY A 84 -37.08 -14.81 -38.01
C GLY A 84 -35.91 -15.32 -37.18
N TYR A 85 -34.72 -14.72 -37.35
CA TYR A 85 -33.56 -15.05 -36.53
C TYR A 85 -33.68 -14.55 -35.08
N LEU A 86 -34.26 -13.37 -34.86
CA LEU A 86 -34.60 -12.87 -33.51
C LEU A 86 -35.59 -13.79 -32.80
N MET A 87 -36.61 -14.28 -33.51
CA MET A 87 -37.53 -15.30 -32.99
C MET A 87 -36.81 -16.61 -32.67
N LEU A 88 -35.89 -17.05 -33.54
CA LEU A 88 -35.12 -18.27 -33.31
C LEU A 88 -34.23 -18.17 -32.06
N LEU A 89 -33.56 -17.03 -31.84
CA LEU A 89 -32.78 -16.77 -30.62
C LEU A 89 -33.67 -16.70 -29.38
N ARG A 90 -34.87 -16.13 -29.48
CA ARG A 90 -35.81 -16.01 -28.36
C ARG A 90 -36.39 -17.36 -27.92
N PHE A 91 -36.54 -18.31 -28.85
CA PHE A 91 -37.23 -19.58 -28.60
C PHE A 91 -36.32 -20.82 -28.64
N THR A 92 -35.04 -20.67 -28.96
CA THR A 92 -34.08 -21.78 -28.98
C THR A 92 -32.96 -21.50 -27.97
N PRO A 93 -32.71 -22.39 -26.98
CA PRO A 93 -31.62 -22.23 -26.04
C PRO A 93 -30.29 -22.57 -26.72
N LEU A 94 -29.78 -21.65 -27.54
CA LEU A 94 -28.46 -21.76 -28.17
C LEU A 94 -27.32 -21.47 -27.16
N ASN A 95 -27.66 -21.20 -25.90
CA ASN A 95 -26.78 -20.94 -24.76
C ASN A 95 -25.73 -22.06 -24.55
N GLY A 96 -26.01 -23.29 -25.01
CA GLY A 96 -25.05 -24.41 -24.93
C GLY A 96 -23.92 -24.40 -25.97
N LEU A 97 -23.96 -23.54 -26.99
CA LEU A 97 -22.95 -23.52 -28.07
C LEU A 97 -21.83 -22.49 -27.83
N TRP A 98 -22.09 -21.47 -27.02
CA TRP A 98 -21.15 -20.41 -26.68
C TRP A 98 -20.92 -20.46 -25.17
N PRO A 99 -19.69 -20.70 -24.70
CA PRO A 99 -19.45 -20.78 -23.27
C PRO A 99 -19.52 -19.38 -22.67
N ASP A 100 -20.20 -19.29 -21.54
CA ASP A 100 -20.33 -18.06 -20.78
C ASP A 100 -18.97 -17.63 -20.22
N LEU A 101 -18.87 -16.32 -20.03
CA LEU A 101 -17.80 -15.71 -19.27
C LEU A 101 -18.39 -15.33 -17.91
N GLU A 102 -17.84 -15.88 -16.84
CA GLU A 102 -18.32 -15.63 -15.49
C GLU A 102 -17.33 -14.75 -14.72
N LEU A 103 -17.82 -13.71 -14.07
CA LEU A 103 -17.10 -13.02 -13.01
C LEU A 103 -17.67 -13.49 -11.68
N ARG A 104 -16.89 -14.30 -10.96
CA ARG A 104 -17.24 -14.81 -9.64
C ARG A 104 -16.65 -13.88 -8.60
N PHE A 105 -17.48 -13.02 -8.02
CA PHE A 105 -17.00 -11.99 -7.08
C PHE A 105 -16.62 -12.58 -5.72
N ALA A 106 -17.30 -13.64 -5.28
CA ALA A 106 -16.91 -14.41 -4.09
C ALA A 106 -15.55 -15.10 -4.25
N GLU A 107 -15.28 -15.76 -5.38
CA GLU A 107 -13.99 -16.41 -5.66
C GLU A 107 -12.93 -15.44 -6.19
N ARG A 108 -13.29 -14.17 -6.45
CA ARG A 108 -12.47 -13.15 -7.10
C ARG A 108 -11.76 -13.63 -8.36
N THR A 109 -12.46 -14.43 -9.16
CA THR A 109 -11.92 -14.97 -10.40
C THR A 109 -12.82 -14.71 -11.57
N LEU A 110 -12.19 -14.41 -12.70
CA LEU A 110 -12.83 -14.39 -14.00
C LEU A 110 -12.63 -15.77 -14.64
N VAL A 111 -13.72 -16.44 -14.95
CA VAL A 111 -13.75 -17.82 -15.44
C VAL A 111 -14.30 -17.85 -16.86
N HIS A 112 -13.54 -18.44 -17.78
CA HIS A 112 -14.02 -18.74 -19.13
C HIS A 112 -13.50 -20.10 -19.58
N ARG A 113 -14.40 -21.07 -19.77
CA ARG A 113 -14.05 -22.48 -20.06
C ARG A 113 -13.06 -23.04 -19.02
N ARG A 114 -11.81 -23.29 -19.42
CA ARG A 114 -10.71 -23.80 -18.56
C ARG A 114 -9.79 -22.70 -18.07
N THR A 115 -9.99 -21.46 -18.53
CA THR A 115 -9.16 -20.32 -18.13
C THR A 115 -9.76 -19.68 -16.88
N ARG A 116 -8.95 -19.58 -15.82
CA ARG A 116 -9.28 -18.83 -14.61
C ARG A 116 -8.25 -17.72 -14.44
N ILE A 117 -8.72 -16.49 -14.31
CA ILE A 117 -7.88 -15.30 -14.13
C ILE A 117 -8.29 -14.66 -12.80
N PRO A 118 -7.42 -14.71 -11.77
CA PRO A 118 -7.64 -13.98 -10.54
C PRO A 118 -7.82 -12.47 -10.80
N PHE A 119 -8.73 -11.81 -10.08
CA PHE A 119 -8.95 -10.37 -10.22
C PHE A 119 -7.69 -9.56 -9.92
N ARG A 120 -6.81 -10.04 -9.03
CA ARG A 120 -5.50 -9.44 -8.74
C ARG A 120 -4.54 -9.38 -9.94
N ASP A 121 -4.76 -10.20 -10.96
CA ASP A 121 -3.96 -10.22 -12.19
C ASP A 121 -4.59 -9.34 -13.29
N LEU A 122 -5.81 -8.85 -13.05
CA LEU A 122 -6.44 -7.85 -13.91
C LEU A 122 -5.88 -6.45 -13.60
N ARG A 123 -5.87 -5.61 -14.63
CA ARG A 123 -5.40 -4.23 -14.59
C ARG A 123 -6.38 -3.37 -15.38
N PRO A 124 -6.50 -2.06 -15.11
CA PRO A 124 -7.43 -1.20 -15.84
C PRO A 124 -7.22 -1.28 -17.37
N GLU A 125 -5.97 -1.38 -17.82
CA GLU A 125 -5.59 -1.52 -19.22
C GLU A 125 -6.07 -2.81 -19.89
N HIS A 126 -6.44 -3.83 -19.12
CA HIS A 126 -7.02 -5.05 -19.67
C HIS A 126 -8.48 -4.86 -20.11
N LEU A 127 -9.17 -3.81 -19.64
CA LEU A 127 -10.54 -3.47 -20.06
C LEU A 127 -10.51 -2.40 -21.15
N VAL A 128 -10.55 -2.84 -22.41
CA VAL A 128 -10.32 -1.98 -23.58
C VAL A 128 -11.59 -1.76 -24.38
N TRP A 129 -11.85 -0.50 -24.76
CA TRP A 129 -12.90 -0.16 -25.72
C TRP A 129 -12.42 -0.28 -27.16
N LYS A 130 -13.24 -0.91 -28.00
CA LYS A 130 -13.13 -0.81 -29.46
C LYS A 130 -14.32 -0.02 -29.99
N ASN A 131 -14.04 1.15 -30.55
CA ASN A 131 -15.05 2.05 -31.11
C ASN A 131 -15.29 1.68 -32.58
N GLY A 132 -16.53 1.34 -32.93
CA GLY A 132 -17.01 1.23 -34.31
C GLY A 132 -17.90 2.42 -34.68
N ARG A 133 -18.38 2.45 -35.92
CA ARG A 133 -19.19 3.56 -36.47
C ARG A 133 -20.54 3.75 -35.76
N PHE A 134 -21.12 2.67 -35.22
CA PHE A 134 -22.44 2.69 -34.57
C PHE A 134 -22.44 2.06 -33.17
N PHE A 135 -21.38 1.30 -32.84
CA PHE A 135 -21.30 0.50 -31.61
C PHE A 135 -19.94 0.67 -30.95
N ARG A 136 -19.91 0.69 -29.63
CA ARG A 136 -18.70 0.57 -28.81
C ARG A 136 -18.72 -0.76 -28.09
N ARG A 137 -17.60 -1.48 -28.12
CA ARG A 137 -17.49 -2.84 -27.58
C ARG A 137 -16.43 -2.87 -26.50
N LEU A 138 -16.79 -3.36 -25.32
CA LEU A 138 -15.86 -3.55 -24.21
C LEU A 138 -15.22 -4.93 -24.34
N TYR A 139 -13.90 -5.02 -24.22
CA TYR A 139 -13.15 -6.28 -24.25
C TYR A 139 -12.30 -6.45 -23.00
N VAL A 140 -12.21 -7.68 -22.51
CA VAL A 140 -11.08 -8.12 -21.69
C VAL A 140 -9.97 -8.55 -22.64
N ARG A 141 -8.82 -7.89 -22.54
CA ARG A 141 -7.60 -8.18 -23.29
C ARG A 141 -6.47 -8.51 -22.31
N HIS A 142 -6.49 -9.73 -21.80
CA HIS A 142 -5.45 -10.31 -20.97
C HIS A 142 -4.56 -11.24 -21.82
N PRO A 143 -3.27 -11.49 -21.48
CA PRO A 143 -2.43 -12.47 -22.17
C PRO A 143 -3.10 -13.85 -22.33
N SER A 144 -3.80 -14.30 -21.29
CA SER A 144 -4.48 -15.60 -21.23
C SER A 144 -5.93 -15.60 -21.74
N LEU A 145 -6.54 -14.43 -21.99
CA LEU A 145 -7.93 -14.34 -22.43
C LEU A 145 -8.21 -13.06 -23.23
N ARG A 146 -8.83 -13.23 -24.41
CA ARG A 146 -9.34 -12.13 -25.23
C ARG A 146 -10.80 -12.35 -25.55
N LYS A 147 -11.69 -11.63 -24.87
CA LYS A 147 -13.14 -11.78 -25.04
C LYS A 147 -13.87 -10.44 -24.93
N GLN A 148 -14.97 -10.32 -25.66
CA GLN A 148 -15.86 -9.17 -25.57
C GLN A 148 -16.75 -9.36 -24.34
N LEU A 149 -16.87 -8.32 -23.51
CA LEU A 149 -17.74 -8.28 -22.34
C LEU A 149 -19.11 -7.72 -22.67
N ALA A 150 -19.15 -6.64 -23.45
CA ALA A 150 -20.36 -5.84 -23.64
C ALA A 150 -20.36 -5.13 -24.99
N GLY A 151 -21.54 -4.74 -25.46
CA GLY A 151 -21.73 -3.87 -26.61
C GLY A 151 -22.75 -2.79 -26.31
N PHE A 152 -22.40 -1.54 -26.60
CA PHE A 152 -23.25 -0.37 -26.41
C PHE A 152 -23.38 0.40 -27.72
N PHE A 153 -24.51 1.08 -27.94
CA PHE A 153 -24.64 2.09 -29.00
C PHE A 153 -23.80 3.34 -28.68
N ASP A 154 -23.50 4.15 -29.70
CA ASP A 154 -22.82 5.43 -29.46
C ASP A 154 -23.67 6.41 -28.62
N SER A 155 -25.00 6.32 -28.70
CA SER A 155 -25.94 7.09 -27.87
C SER A 155 -25.88 6.71 -26.38
N GLU A 156 -25.41 5.50 -26.05
CA GLU A 156 -25.33 4.96 -24.68
C GLU A 156 -23.96 5.22 -24.03
N ARG A 157 -23.18 6.16 -24.55
CA ARG A 157 -21.79 6.40 -24.14
C ARG A 157 -21.64 6.66 -22.63
N ARG A 158 -22.62 7.30 -21.99
CA ARG A 158 -22.60 7.58 -20.55
C ARG A 158 -22.79 6.30 -19.74
N GLN A 159 -23.81 5.51 -20.09
CA GLN A 159 -24.09 4.21 -19.48
C GLN A 159 -22.90 3.25 -19.65
N ALA A 160 -22.30 3.22 -20.85
CA ALA A 160 -21.12 2.41 -21.14
C ALA A 160 -19.92 2.76 -20.22
N ALA A 161 -19.66 4.06 -20.03
CA ALA A 161 -18.59 4.52 -19.15
C ALA A 161 -18.90 4.23 -17.67
N GLU A 162 -20.16 4.41 -17.27
CA GLU A 162 -20.62 4.09 -15.91
C GLU A 162 -20.50 2.59 -15.62
N PHE A 163 -20.93 1.74 -16.55
CA PHE A 163 -20.80 0.30 -16.47
C PHE A 163 -19.34 -0.13 -16.32
N GLN A 164 -18.42 0.37 -17.15
CA GLN A 164 -16.99 0.03 -17.02
C GLN A 164 -16.43 0.45 -15.66
N ARG A 165 -16.76 1.65 -15.20
CA ARG A 165 -16.29 2.16 -13.91
C ARG A 165 -16.81 1.29 -12.76
N ARG A 166 -18.11 0.99 -12.71
CA ARG A 166 -18.72 0.14 -11.67
C ARG A 166 -18.19 -1.29 -11.72
N LEU A 167 -18.01 -1.84 -12.92
CA LEU A 167 -17.40 -3.16 -13.12
C LEU A 167 -15.97 -3.18 -12.58
N TRP A 168 -15.19 -2.14 -12.86
CA TRP A 168 -13.82 -2.02 -12.35
C TRP A 168 -13.79 -1.82 -10.84
N GLU A 169 -14.70 -1.01 -10.28
CA GLU A 169 -14.86 -0.86 -8.82
C GLU A 169 -15.15 -2.19 -8.15
N LEU A 170 -16.01 -3.03 -8.73
CA LEU A 170 -16.30 -4.38 -8.22
C LEU A 170 -15.11 -5.34 -8.32
N ILE A 171 -14.39 -5.31 -9.45
CA ILE A 171 -13.17 -6.14 -9.64
C ILE A 171 -12.05 -5.70 -8.69
N SER A 172 -11.93 -4.39 -8.45
CA SER A 172 -10.87 -3.78 -7.64
C SER A 172 -11.25 -3.62 -6.18
N ALA A 173 -12.51 -3.87 -5.81
CA ALA A 173 -13.00 -3.71 -4.46
C ALA A 173 -12.13 -4.54 -3.50
N PRO A 174 -11.70 -3.98 -2.35
CA PRO A 174 -10.97 -4.73 -1.34
C PRO A 174 -11.81 -5.94 -0.90
N ASP A 175 -11.21 -7.12 -0.91
CA ASP A 175 -11.83 -8.30 -0.34
C ASP A 175 -11.67 -8.30 1.17
N VAL A 176 -12.37 -7.41 1.88
CA VAL A 176 -12.21 -7.35 3.35
C VAL A 176 -12.50 -8.72 3.99
N PRO A 177 -13.56 -9.46 3.60
CA PRO A 177 -13.81 -10.80 4.12
C PRO A 177 -12.79 -11.85 3.67
N GLY A 178 -12.39 -11.93 2.39
CA GLY A 178 -11.43 -12.93 1.91
C GLY A 178 -9.96 -12.62 2.21
N ALA A 179 -9.60 -11.34 2.40
CA ALA A 179 -8.33 -10.93 2.97
C ALA A 179 -8.23 -11.36 4.45
N LEU A 180 -9.34 -11.34 5.20
CA LEU A 180 -9.40 -11.87 6.56
C LEU A 180 -9.59 -13.40 6.59
N ALA A 181 -10.16 -14.01 5.54
CA ALA A 181 -10.51 -15.43 5.46
C ALA A 181 -9.48 -16.33 4.74
N HIS A 182 -8.18 -16.08 4.93
CA HIS A 182 -7.07 -17.02 4.65
C HIS A 182 -6.52 -17.15 3.21
N ASP A 183 -6.91 -16.34 2.23
CA ASP A 183 -6.46 -16.57 0.84
C ASP A 183 -5.00 -16.15 0.52
N GLY A 184 -4.25 -15.71 1.54
CA GLY A 184 -2.88 -15.18 1.41
C GLY A 184 -1.83 -15.78 2.35
N GLY A 185 -2.16 -16.83 3.10
CA GLY A 185 -1.24 -17.47 4.07
C GLY A 185 -1.04 -16.71 5.39
N LEU A 186 -1.48 -15.45 5.50
CA LEU A 186 -1.52 -14.71 6.76
C LEU A 186 -2.94 -14.68 7.36
N THR A 187 -3.02 -14.88 8.66
CA THR A 187 -4.22 -14.66 9.48
C THR A 187 -4.50 -13.14 9.64
N PRO A 188 -5.71 -12.73 10.09
CA PRO A 188 -6.01 -11.33 10.40
C PRO A 188 -4.95 -10.63 11.27
N VAL A 189 -4.54 -11.27 12.37
CA VAL A 189 -3.61 -10.66 13.34
C VAL A 189 -2.21 -10.58 12.75
N GLN A 190 -1.76 -11.61 12.03
CA GLN A 190 -0.49 -11.57 11.30
C GLN A 190 -0.46 -10.45 10.25
N ARG A 191 -1.57 -10.22 9.54
CA ARG A 191 -1.67 -9.10 8.59
C ARG A 191 -1.57 -7.76 9.30
N TRP A 192 -2.22 -7.60 10.44
CA TRP A 192 -2.10 -6.38 11.25
C TRP A 192 -0.65 -6.14 11.68
N ILE A 193 0.05 -7.18 12.14
CA ILE A 193 1.48 -7.09 12.52
C ILE A 193 2.33 -6.63 11.33
N VAL A 194 2.16 -7.25 10.16
CA VAL A 194 2.89 -6.86 8.95
C VAL A 194 2.52 -5.44 8.51
N ALA A 195 1.26 -5.04 8.67
CA ALA A 195 0.77 -3.70 8.38
C ALA A 195 1.47 -2.63 9.22
N ALA A 196 1.70 -2.89 10.51
CA ALA A 196 2.40 -1.96 11.39
C ALA A 196 3.86 -1.73 10.97
N GLY A 197 4.53 -2.76 10.44
CA GLY A 197 5.89 -2.67 9.87
C GLY A 197 5.94 -2.23 8.40
N ALA A 198 4.80 -1.94 7.77
CA ALA A 198 4.70 -1.71 6.33
C ALA A 198 5.57 -0.54 5.81
N PRO A 199 5.69 0.62 6.50
CA PRO A 199 6.50 1.73 5.98
C PRO A 199 7.97 1.36 5.79
N TYR A 200 8.56 0.58 6.70
CA TYR A 200 9.95 0.14 6.57
C TYR A 200 10.10 -1.10 5.68
N SER A 201 9.09 -1.95 5.62
CA SER A 201 9.08 -3.11 4.71
C SER A 201 9.03 -2.69 3.24
N ALA A 202 8.08 -1.82 2.89
CA ALA A 202 7.78 -1.48 1.50
C ALA A 202 8.82 -0.53 0.89
N ILE A 203 9.40 0.39 1.67
CA ILE A 203 10.51 1.23 1.19
C ILE A 203 11.74 0.41 0.81
N ASN A 204 11.94 -0.74 1.46
CA ASN A 204 13.02 -1.69 1.15
C ASN A 204 12.58 -2.76 0.12
N GLY A 205 11.40 -2.59 -0.51
CA GLY A 205 10.93 -3.47 -1.59
C GLY A 205 10.33 -4.80 -1.14
N PHE A 206 10.10 -5.02 0.16
CA PHE A 206 9.54 -6.27 0.67
C PHE A 206 8.01 -6.29 0.59
N ARG A 207 7.47 -7.45 0.21
CA ARG A 207 6.03 -7.67 0.12
C ARG A 207 5.37 -7.62 1.49
N LEU A 208 4.10 -7.18 1.53
CA LEU A 208 3.31 -7.00 2.75
C LEU A 208 2.27 -8.11 2.96
N ASP A 209 2.28 -9.14 2.11
CA ASP A 209 1.30 -10.23 2.11
C ASP A 209 1.81 -11.52 2.77
N ARG A 210 2.97 -11.47 3.46
CA ARG A 210 3.67 -12.65 3.98
C ARG A 210 4.69 -12.31 5.07
N LEU A 211 5.10 -13.31 5.86
CA LEU A 211 6.24 -13.18 6.76
C LEU A 211 7.57 -13.13 6.02
N GLY A 212 7.81 -14.16 5.19
CA GLY A 212 9.10 -14.43 4.55
C GLY A 212 9.17 -14.06 3.07
N ALA A 213 10.00 -14.80 2.32
CA ALA A 213 10.34 -14.46 0.95
C ALA A 213 9.21 -14.70 -0.08
N ALA A 214 9.33 -14.09 -1.26
CA ALA A 214 8.47 -14.28 -2.41
C ALA A 214 8.41 -15.76 -2.87
N PRO A 215 7.31 -16.20 -3.50
CA PRO A 215 7.19 -17.59 -3.94
C PRO A 215 8.04 -17.82 -5.20
N GLY A 216 8.62 -19.02 -5.31
CA GLY A 216 9.53 -19.37 -6.42
C GLY A 216 11.00 -19.16 -6.06
N ALA A 217 11.86 -20.05 -6.56
CA ALA A 217 13.26 -20.14 -6.13
C ALA A 217 14.08 -18.87 -6.37
N ASP A 218 13.90 -18.23 -7.53
CA ASP A 218 14.67 -17.04 -7.91
C ASP A 218 14.26 -15.82 -7.07
N ALA A 219 12.95 -15.57 -6.96
CA ALA A 219 12.42 -14.47 -6.17
C ALA A 219 12.74 -14.64 -4.67
N ALA A 220 12.62 -15.87 -4.14
CA ALA A 220 13.02 -16.16 -2.77
C ALA A 220 14.51 -15.92 -2.52
N THR A 221 15.36 -16.21 -3.51
CA THR A 221 16.81 -15.99 -3.40
C THR A 221 17.16 -14.50 -3.46
N ALA A 222 16.46 -13.72 -4.29
CA ALA A 222 16.62 -12.26 -4.33
C ALA A 222 16.23 -11.62 -2.99
N ASP A 223 15.07 -11.97 -2.43
CA ASP A 223 14.60 -11.46 -1.14
C ASP A 223 15.56 -11.82 -0.01
N ARG A 224 16.07 -13.06 0.02
CA ARG A 224 17.06 -13.49 1.02
C ARG A 224 18.37 -12.71 0.92
N ARG A 225 18.85 -12.45 -0.30
CA ARG A 225 20.05 -11.64 -0.51
C ARG A 225 19.82 -10.21 -0.01
N ALA A 226 18.71 -9.58 -0.40
CA ALA A 226 18.37 -8.23 0.04
C ALA A 226 18.21 -8.14 1.58
N ALA A 227 17.58 -9.14 2.20
CA ALA A 227 17.46 -9.25 3.64
C ALA A 227 18.83 -9.38 4.32
N GLN A 228 19.72 -10.22 3.78
CA GLN A 228 21.07 -10.39 4.31
C GLN A 228 21.92 -9.12 4.16
N GLU A 229 21.83 -8.44 3.02
CA GLU A 229 22.50 -7.16 2.79
C GLU A 229 22.04 -6.12 3.82
N LEU A 230 20.73 -5.97 4.02
CA LEU A 230 20.19 -5.02 4.99
C LEU A 230 20.50 -5.39 6.43
N LEU A 231 20.56 -6.68 6.78
CA LEU A 231 20.99 -7.13 8.11
C LEU A 231 22.46 -6.81 8.36
N HIS A 232 23.34 -6.99 7.38
CA HIS A 232 24.76 -6.67 7.53
C HIS A 232 25.00 -5.14 7.56
N ASP A 233 24.34 -4.40 6.67
CA ASP A 233 24.45 -2.94 6.51
C ASP A 233 23.04 -2.39 6.23
N PRO A 234 22.39 -1.66 7.16
CA PRO A 234 22.97 -0.82 8.21
C PRO A 234 23.07 -1.44 9.62
N TRP A 235 22.59 -2.66 9.83
CA TRP A 235 22.39 -3.17 11.21
C TRP A 235 23.61 -3.83 11.84
N GLY A 236 24.63 -4.20 11.07
CA GLY A 236 25.80 -4.91 11.60
C GLY A 236 25.48 -6.29 12.19
N ALA A 237 24.35 -6.89 11.79
CA ALA A 237 23.87 -8.17 12.31
C ALA A 237 24.22 -9.29 11.32
N TYR A 238 25.21 -10.12 11.68
CA TYR A 238 25.72 -11.24 10.89
C TYR A 238 25.24 -12.60 11.39
N ASP A 239 24.62 -12.64 12.57
CA ASP A 239 24.05 -13.82 13.18
C ASP A 239 22.81 -13.52 14.03
N LEU A 240 22.23 -14.58 14.60
CA LEU A 240 21.04 -14.52 15.44
C LEU A 240 21.25 -13.67 16.70
N GLU A 241 22.40 -13.75 17.34
CA GLU A 241 22.67 -13.03 18.59
C GLU A 241 22.69 -11.52 18.33
N GLN A 242 23.41 -11.10 17.29
CA GLN A 242 23.51 -9.71 16.88
C GLN A 242 22.16 -9.16 16.39
N LEU A 243 21.38 -9.97 15.66
CA LEU A 243 20.01 -9.62 15.27
C LEU A 243 19.14 -9.34 16.50
N LEU A 244 19.13 -10.25 17.48
CA LEU A 244 18.33 -10.08 18.69
C LEU A 244 18.82 -8.92 19.55
N GLY A 245 20.13 -8.65 19.56
CA GLY A 245 20.71 -7.45 20.17
C GLY A 245 20.18 -6.16 19.53
N ALA A 246 20.19 -6.08 18.19
CA ALA A 246 19.66 -4.93 17.45
C ALA A 246 18.15 -4.73 17.70
N VAL A 247 17.37 -5.82 17.71
CA VAL A 247 15.94 -5.75 18.04
C VAL A 247 15.71 -5.29 19.48
N ASN A 248 16.46 -5.83 20.44
CA ASN A 248 16.32 -5.43 21.84
C ASN A 248 16.63 -3.94 22.01
N TRP A 249 17.70 -3.45 21.38
CA TRP A 249 18.05 -2.03 21.38
C TRP A 249 16.92 -1.18 20.83
N LEU A 250 16.31 -1.53 19.68
CA LEU A 250 15.16 -0.80 19.13
C LEU A 250 13.96 -0.76 20.08
N VAL A 251 13.71 -1.84 20.80
CA VAL A 251 12.57 -1.93 21.72
C VAL A 251 12.80 -1.10 22.97
N GLN A 252 14.01 -1.09 23.54
CA GLN A 252 14.31 -0.34 24.77
C GLN A 252 14.54 1.14 24.49
N ASP A 253 15.66 1.47 23.85
CA ASP A 253 16.13 2.84 23.65
C ASP A 253 15.83 3.30 22.23
N GLY A 254 16.33 2.54 21.26
CA GLY A 254 16.22 2.80 19.84
C GLY A 254 16.82 4.13 19.42
N HIS A 255 16.50 4.55 18.20
CA HIS A 255 16.95 5.85 17.69
C HIS A 255 16.29 7.02 18.42
N ARG A 256 15.19 6.77 19.13
CA ARG A 256 14.41 7.78 19.84
C ARG A 256 14.98 8.18 21.21
N ALA A 257 16.04 7.52 21.69
CA ALA A 257 16.58 7.70 23.04
C ALA A 257 16.79 9.19 23.39
N ASP A 258 17.43 9.94 22.48
CA ASP A 258 17.78 11.34 22.71
C ASP A 258 16.65 12.33 22.41
N PHE A 259 15.56 11.89 21.75
CA PHE A 259 14.56 12.82 21.23
C PHE A 259 13.85 13.60 22.33
N ALA A 260 13.58 12.96 23.48
CA ALA A 260 12.95 13.62 24.63
C ALA A 260 13.86 14.71 25.20
N HIS A 261 15.15 14.40 25.36
CA HIS A 261 16.15 15.35 25.81
C HIS A 261 16.25 16.55 24.84
N ASP A 262 16.39 16.27 23.55
CA ASP A 262 16.48 17.29 22.50
C ASP A 262 15.23 18.17 22.48
N ALA A 263 14.06 17.60 22.75
CA ALA A 263 12.80 18.33 22.85
C ALA A 263 12.78 19.31 24.04
N HIS A 264 13.29 18.89 25.19
CA HIS A 264 13.44 19.76 26.37
C HIS A 264 14.42 20.90 26.09
N LEU A 265 15.54 20.61 25.41
CA LEU A 265 16.52 21.60 25.04
C LEU A 265 15.98 22.61 24.01
N ALA A 266 15.27 22.13 22.97
CA ALA A 266 14.59 22.96 21.97
C ALA A 266 13.45 23.80 22.56
N ALA A 267 12.92 23.45 23.74
CA ALA A 267 11.91 24.23 24.44
C ALA A 267 12.46 25.48 25.15
N ARG A 268 13.78 25.56 25.34
CA ARG A 268 14.42 26.63 26.11
C ARG A 268 14.50 27.93 25.32
N PRO A 269 14.77 29.09 25.96
CA PRO A 269 14.93 30.36 25.26
C PRO A 269 16.01 30.27 24.17
N PRO A 270 15.88 31.01 23.05
CA PRO A 270 16.84 30.96 21.94
C PRO A 270 18.30 31.17 22.35
N ALA A 271 18.56 32.03 23.34
CA ALA A 271 19.91 32.26 23.87
C ALA A 271 20.54 30.98 24.46
N ALA A 272 19.77 30.17 25.18
CA ALA A 272 20.26 28.90 25.73
C ALA A 272 20.52 27.85 24.64
N GLN A 273 19.71 27.84 23.58
CA GLN A 273 19.93 26.97 22.43
C GLN A 273 21.20 27.36 21.66
N GLU A 274 21.44 28.66 21.48
CA GLU A 274 22.64 29.19 20.81
C GLU A 274 23.91 28.94 21.62
N GLU A 275 23.84 29.12 22.95
CA GLU A 275 24.91 28.78 23.88
C GLU A 275 25.25 27.28 23.79
N TYR A 276 24.25 26.41 23.93
CA TYR A 276 24.44 24.97 23.79
C TYR A 276 25.08 24.60 22.47
N GLY A 277 24.52 25.11 21.36
CA GLY A 277 25.00 24.74 20.03
C GLY A 277 26.41 25.26 19.75
N THR A 278 26.85 26.32 20.43
CA THR A 278 28.22 26.83 20.36
C THR A 278 29.18 25.94 21.13
N LEU A 279 28.82 25.56 22.36
CA LEU A 279 29.60 24.63 23.18
C LEU A 279 29.73 23.26 22.50
N LEU A 280 28.64 22.73 21.93
CA LEU A 280 28.65 21.43 21.26
C LEU A 280 29.62 21.43 20.06
N ARG A 281 29.60 22.50 19.24
CA ARG A 281 30.56 22.68 18.13
C ARG A 281 32.00 22.84 18.60
N GLU A 282 32.22 23.54 19.70
CA GLU A 282 33.56 23.72 20.28
C GLU A 282 34.13 22.39 20.77
N VAL A 283 33.36 21.64 21.56
CA VAL A 283 33.74 20.33 22.09
C VAL A 283 33.95 19.32 20.97
N ASP A 284 33.05 19.25 19.99
CA ASP A 284 33.19 18.40 18.80
C ASP A 284 34.49 18.71 18.03
N ALA A 285 34.82 19.99 17.82
CA ALA A 285 36.06 20.41 17.18
C ALA A 285 37.34 20.13 18.01
N LEU A 286 37.22 20.00 19.33
CA LEU A 286 38.31 19.55 20.20
C LEU A 286 38.51 18.04 20.06
N ILE A 287 37.43 17.26 20.10
CA ILE A 287 37.45 15.79 19.92
C ILE A 287 37.99 15.43 18.53
N ALA A 288 37.45 16.03 17.47
CA ALA A 288 37.89 15.79 16.09
C ALA A 288 39.36 16.17 15.85
N GLY A 289 39.89 17.10 16.65
CA GLY A 289 41.29 17.52 16.62
C GLY A 289 42.21 16.77 17.58
N ASP A 290 41.72 15.76 18.30
CA ASP A 290 42.44 15.02 19.35
C ASP A 290 43.04 15.94 20.44
N ARG A 291 42.33 17.02 20.79
CA ARG A 291 42.74 18.02 21.79
C ARG A 291 41.98 17.80 23.10
N LEU A 292 42.40 16.78 23.86
CA LEU A 292 41.74 16.36 25.10
C LEU A 292 42.37 16.96 26.38
N GLU A 293 43.38 17.81 26.23
CA GLU A 293 44.00 18.60 27.31
C GLU A 293 43.20 19.89 27.60
N PRO A 294 43.45 20.60 28.73
CA PRO A 294 42.77 21.84 29.03
C PRO A 294 42.77 22.83 27.84
N PRO A 295 41.61 23.44 27.50
CA PRO A 295 40.40 23.55 28.32
C PRO A 295 39.32 22.47 28.07
N PHE A 296 39.66 21.30 27.50
CA PHE A 296 38.66 20.30 27.05
C PHE A 296 37.67 19.89 28.14
N VAL A 297 38.17 19.50 29.31
CA VAL A 297 37.31 19.03 30.42
C VAL A 297 36.45 20.17 30.95
N GLU A 298 36.97 21.40 31.02
CA GLU A 298 36.19 22.57 31.41
C GLU A 298 35.05 22.84 30.43
N ARG A 299 35.33 22.80 29.12
CA ARG A 299 34.30 22.98 28.07
C ARG A 299 33.27 21.86 28.06
N LEU A 300 33.68 20.62 28.28
CA LEU A 300 32.76 19.50 28.38
C LEU A 300 31.85 19.63 29.61
N ILE A 301 32.38 20.08 30.75
CA ILE A 301 31.59 20.37 31.95
C ILE A 301 30.58 21.49 31.68
N GLU A 302 30.99 22.56 30.98
CA GLU A 302 30.08 23.65 30.56
C GLU A 302 28.98 23.14 29.63
N LEU A 303 29.34 22.36 28.60
CA LEU A 303 28.39 21.72 27.69
C LEU A 303 27.36 20.89 28.44
N VAL A 304 27.80 20.03 29.37
CA VAL A 304 26.92 19.20 30.20
C VAL A 304 26.03 20.05 31.09
N ARG A 305 26.55 21.13 31.70
CA ARG A 305 25.70 22.03 32.49
C ARG A 305 24.58 22.64 31.65
N VAL A 306 24.93 23.14 30.47
CA VAL A 306 23.95 23.74 29.56
C VAL A 306 23.00 22.68 29.02
N ARG A 307 23.45 21.46 28.68
CA ARG A 307 22.61 20.35 28.21
C ARG A 307 21.48 20.04 29.18
N TYR A 308 21.82 19.78 30.44
CA TYR A 308 20.85 19.31 31.45
C TYR A 308 20.15 20.43 32.24
N GLY A 309 20.47 21.70 32.00
CA GLY A 309 19.73 22.84 32.58
C GLY A 309 19.80 22.87 34.11
N ASP A 310 18.66 22.83 34.79
CA ASP A 310 18.56 22.88 36.25
C ASP A 310 19.31 21.73 36.93
N GLU A 311 19.34 20.55 36.29
CA GLU A 311 20.07 19.37 36.75
C GLU A 311 21.54 19.38 36.31
N GLY A 312 21.97 20.33 35.47
CA GLY A 312 23.33 20.39 34.92
C GLY A 312 24.44 20.36 35.96
N GLY A 313 24.18 20.84 37.18
CA GLY A 313 25.12 20.76 38.29
C GLY A 313 25.38 19.34 38.81
N SER A 314 24.39 18.43 38.79
CA SER A 314 24.58 17.03 39.19
C SER A 314 25.34 16.26 38.12
N TYR A 315 24.92 16.37 36.87
CA TYR A 315 25.57 15.77 35.71
C TYR A 315 27.04 16.21 35.58
N ALA A 316 27.31 17.51 35.72
CA ALA A 316 28.68 18.04 35.66
C ALA A 316 29.65 17.42 36.68
N ARG A 317 29.17 16.96 37.84
CA ARG A 317 30.02 16.31 38.86
C ARG A 317 30.41 14.88 38.47
N LEU A 318 29.67 14.25 37.56
CA LEU A 318 29.93 12.90 37.08
C LEU A 318 30.95 12.88 35.93
N VAL A 319 31.06 13.97 35.15
CA VAL A 319 31.96 14.05 33.98
C VAL A 319 33.39 13.55 34.27
N PRO A 320 34.11 14.01 35.31
CA PRO A 320 35.48 13.56 35.53
C PRO A 320 35.58 12.07 35.92
N LYS A 321 34.53 11.52 36.54
CA LYS A 321 34.48 10.11 36.94
C LYS A 321 34.25 9.20 35.74
N LEU A 322 33.31 9.61 34.87
CA LEU A 322 33.01 8.89 33.63
C LEU A 322 34.19 8.93 32.66
N LEU A 323 34.87 10.08 32.50
CA LEU A 323 36.07 10.16 31.67
C LEU A 323 37.25 9.30 32.16
N ARG A 324 37.25 8.90 33.43
CA ARG A 324 38.26 8.03 34.04
C ARG A 324 37.83 6.57 34.15
N ASP A 325 36.64 6.23 33.61
CA ASP A 325 36.02 4.92 33.76
C ASP A 325 35.98 4.44 35.23
N GLU A 326 35.69 5.37 36.16
CA GLU A 326 35.63 5.04 37.59
C GLU A 326 34.48 4.05 37.86
N PRO A 327 34.73 2.93 38.59
CA PRO A 327 33.68 1.96 38.89
C PRO A 327 32.47 2.59 39.60
N GLY A 328 31.28 2.38 39.03
CA GLY A 328 30.02 2.87 39.58
C GLY A 328 29.68 4.32 39.22
N ALA A 329 30.45 4.98 38.35
CA ALA A 329 30.13 6.32 37.86
C ALA A 329 28.85 6.37 37.01
N ASP A 330 28.49 5.25 36.39
CA ASP A 330 27.32 5.01 35.54
C ASP A 330 26.21 4.22 36.26
N ALA A 331 26.35 3.95 37.56
CA ALA A 331 25.41 3.11 38.31
C ALA A 331 24.07 3.82 38.63
N SER A 332 24.03 5.16 38.60
CA SER A 332 22.79 5.92 38.73
C SER A 332 22.16 6.17 37.35
N GLU A 333 20.89 6.51 37.32
CA GLU A 333 20.18 6.85 36.08
C GLU A 333 20.85 8.02 35.34
N GLU A 334 21.24 9.07 36.08
CA GLU A 334 21.96 10.22 35.53
C GLU A 334 23.36 9.85 35.03
N GLY A 335 24.02 8.91 35.72
CA GLY A 335 25.32 8.39 35.32
C GLY A 335 25.24 7.61 34.01
N ALA A 336 24.23 6.74 33.88
CA ALA A 336 23.99 5.94 32.68
C ALA A 336 23.61 6.83 31.48
N GLU A 337 22.68 7.79 31.66
CA GLU A 337 22.30 8.74 30.61
C GLU A 337 23.50 9.57 30.15
N LEU A 338 24.30 10.08 31.08
CA LEU A 338 25.49 10.85 30.73
C LEU A 338 26.56 10.00 30.04
N ALA A 339 26.76 8.76 30.50
CA ALA A 339 27.70 7.84 29.88
C ALA A 339 27.32 7.56 28.42
N GLN A 340 26.03 7.39 28.14
CA GLN A 340 25.52 7.22 26.78
C GLN A 340 25.77 8.45 25.91
N PHE A 341 25.45 9.65 26.40
CA PHE A 341 25.72 10.90 25.69
C PHE A 341 27.22 11.08 25.38
N LEU A 342 28.08 10.86 26.38
CA LEU A 342 29.53 10.95 26.18
C LEU A 342 30.01 9.90 25.18
N HIS A 343 29.52 8.66 25.27
CA HIS A 343 29.87 7.60 24.33
C HIS A 343 29.53 8.00 22.89
N GLN A 344 28.34 8.53 22.63
CA GLN A 344 27.95 9.02 21.30
C GLN A 344 28.83 10.20 20.87
N LEU A 345 29.06 11.17 21.75
CA LEU A 345 29.87 12.36 21.47
C LEU A 345 31.33 12.02 21.09
N PHE A 346 31.91 10.98 21.69
CA PHE A 346 33.29 10.56 21.39
C PHE A 346 33.40 9.61 20.19
N ASN A 347 32.40 8.77 19.95
CA ASN A 347 32.50 7.66 18.99
C ASN A 347 31.71 7.88 17.69
N ASP A 348 30.72 8.76 17.67
CA ASP A 348 29.95 9.12 16.49
C ASP A 348 30.31 10.53 16.01
N ARG A 349 31.04 10.59 14.89
CA ARG A 349 31.49 11.84 14.26
C ARG A 349 30.37 12.74 13.75
N ASN A 350 29.16 12.19 13.56
CA ASN A 350 28.02 12.95 13.10
C ASN A 350 27.10 13.38 14.25
N HIS A 351 27.31 12.87 15.46
CA HIS A 351 26.41 13.09 16.61
C HIS A 351 26.12 14.56 16.84
N ALA A 352 27.16 15.40 16.92
CA ALA A 352 27.00 16.84 17.14
C ALA A 352 26.17 17.52 16.02
N ALA A 353 26.43 17.17 14.76
CA ALA A 353 25.71 17.74 13.62
C ALA A 353 24.25 17.27 13.57
N GLU A 354 24.00 16.00 13.88
CA GLU A 354 22.66 15.41 13.93
C GLU A 354 21.84 16.00 15.07
N GLU A 355 22.41 16.17 16.26
CA GLU A 355 21.71 16.77 17.38
C GLU A 355 21.36 18.24 17.10
N LEU A 356 22.30 19.03 16.59
CA LEU A 356 22.03 20.41 16.16
C LEU A 356 20.94 20.47 15.10
N HIS A 357 20.85 19.47 14.22
CA HIS A 357 19.77 19.36 13.28
C HIS A 357 18.43 19.09 13.99
N ARG A 358 18.39 18.11 14.90
CA ARG A 358 17.19 17.77 15.67
C ARG A 358 16.68 18.96 16.47
N LEU A 359 17.56 19.73 17.11
CA LEU A 359 17.19 20.96 17.81
C LEU A 359 16.50 21.99 16.90
N LYS A 360 17.00 22.17 15.67
CA LYS A 360 16.34 23.05 14.68
C LYS A 360 14.98 22.51 14.26
N ALA A 361 14.85 21.20 14.06
CA ALA A 361 13.57 20.58 13.69
C ALA A 361 12.55 20.70 14.83
N LEU A 362 12.96 20.49 16.08
CA LEU A 362 12.15 20.53 17.28
C LEU A 362 11.76 21.96 17.74
N ALA A 363 12.27 22.99 17.05
CA ALA A 363 11.72 24.34 17.18
C ALA A 363 10.23 24.40 16.77
N ASP A 364 9.78 23.48 15.90
CA ASP A 364 8.38 23.26 15.57
C ASP A 364 7.62 22.69 16.79
N PRO A 365 6.66 23.43 17.38
CA PRO A 365 5.91 22.98 18.55
C PRO A 365 5.08 21.72 18.30
N GLU A 366 4.55 21.51 17.09
CA GLU A 366 3.73 20.34 16.78
C GLU A 366 4.58 19.07 16.74
N LEU A 367 5.75 19.15 16.12
CA LEU A 367 6.72 18.04 16.11
C LEU A 367 7.17 17.72 17.53
N ARG A 368 7.52 18.75 18.31
CA ARG A 368 7.99 18.61 19.68
C ARG A 368 6.94 17.98 20.60
N ALA A 369 5.66 18.29 20.42
CA ALA A 369 4.57 17.69 21.19
C ALA A 369 4.40 16.18 20.98
N ASN A 370 4.85 15.64 19.84
CA ASN A 370 4.73 14.22 19.50
C ASN A 370 5.98 13.38 19.84
N VAL A 371 7.04 13.97 20.41
CA VAL A 371 8.31 13.28 20.66
C VAL A 371 8.17 11.98 21.45
N GLY A 372 7.34 11.97 22.50
CA GLY A 372 7.05 10.76 23.28
C GLY A 372 6.25 9.68 22.53
N ARG A 373 5.88 9.93 21.27
CA ARG A 373 5.04 9.06 20.43
C ARG A 373 5.80 8.46 19.25
N PHE A 374 7.12 8.67 19.12
CA PHE A 374 7.88 8.17 17.96
C PHE A 374 8.34 6.71 18.05
N LEU A 375 7.81 5.95 19.02
CA LEU A 375 8.07 4.51 19.19
C LEU A 375 7.92 3.68 17.90
N ILE A 376 6.94 3.99 17.04
CA ILE A 376 6.74 3.27 15.77
C ILE A 376 7.95 3.36 14.83
N TRP A 377 8.77 4.41 14.94
CA TRP A 377 9.99 4.53 14.15
C TRP A 377 10.92 3.33 14.39
N ASP A 378 11.08 2.93 15.65
CA ASP A 378 11.92 1.80 16.02
C ASP A 378 11.15 0.47 15.99
N TYR A 379 9.92 0.44 16.47
CA TYR A 379 9.12 -0.79 16.48
C TYR A 379 8.81 -1.29 15.07
N GLY A 380 8.53 -0.40 14.11
CA GLY A 380 8.32 -0.79 12.71
C GLY A 380 9.57 -1.44 12.10
N ARG A 381 10.77 -1.04 12.54
CA ARG A 381 12.04 -1.68 12.17
C ARG A 381 12.22 -3.01 12.86
N ALA A 382 11.93 -3.09 14.16
CA ALA A 382 12.02 -4.33 14.92
C ALA A 382 11.14 -5.43 14.30
N LEU A 383 9.92 -5.09 13.92
CA LEU A 383 9.03 -6.00 13.17
C LEU A 383 9.68 -6.49 11.87
N MET A 384 10.35 -5.63 11.13
CA MET A 384 11.05 -6.03 9.91
C MET A 384 12.31 -6.87 10.17
N LEU A 385 13.05 -6.60 11.25
CA LEU A 385 14.22 -7.38 11.63
C LEU A 385 13.84 -8.83 11.94
N TYR A 386 12.73 -9.05 12.63
CA TYR A 386 12.18 -10.41 12.81
C TYR A 386 11.87 -11.08 11.46
N ARG A 387 11.31 -10.34 10.51
CA ARG A 387 11.03 -10.86 9.16
C ARG A 387 12.30 -11.22 8.40
N TRP A 388 13.31 -10.36 8.41
CA TRP A 388 14.60 -10.66 7.78
C TRP A 388 15.29 -11.86 8.43
N GLY A 389 15.28 -11.94 9.76
CA GLY A 389 15.80 -13.09 10.50
C GLY A 389 15.12 -14.41 10.09
N TYR A 390 13.82 -14.39 9.82
CA TYR A 390 13.11 -15.54 9.24
C TYR A 390 13.54 -15.82 7.80
N MET A 391 13.63 -14.80 6.93
CA MET A 391 14.02 -14.97 5.53
C MET A 391 15.40 -15.62 5.39
N VAL A 392 16.37 -15.21 6.20
CA VAL A 392 17.74 -15.77 6.17
C VAL A 392 17.90 -17.06 6.98
N GLY A 393 16.83 -17.55 7.62
CA GLY A 393 16.80 -18.83 8.32
C GLY A 393 17.39 -18.81 9.73
N TRP A 394 17.56 -17.64 10.35
CA TRP A 394 18.00 -17.52 11.74
C TRP A 394 16.87 -17.69 12.75
N LEU A 395 15.64 -17.39 12.33
CA LEU A 395 14.44 -17.47 13.16
C LEU A 395 13.42 -18.43 12.56
N THR A 396 12.60 -19.04 13.43
CA THR A 396 11.42 -19.79 13.00
C THR A 396 10.22 -18.86 12.83
N GLU A 397 9.26 -19.27 12.01
CA GLU A 397 8.03 -18.52 11.78
C GLU A 397 7.26 -18.28 13.09
N GLU A 398 7.07 -19.34 13.90
CA GLU A 398 6.38 -19.25 15.20
C GLU A 398 7.05 -18.24 16.12
N TYR A 399 8.39 -18.28 16.24
CA TYR A 399 9.14 -17.34 17.08
C TYR A 399 8.93 -15.90 16.63
N CYS A 400 8.95 -15.63 15.32
CA CYS A 400 8.70 -14.29 14.80
C CYS A 400 7.32 -13.77 15.21
N TRP A 401 6.27 -14.57 15.02
CA TRP A 401 4.91 -14.13 15.39
C TRP A 401 4.74 -13.92 16.89
N GLU A 402 5.27 -14.83 17.72
CA GLU A 402 5.22 -14.70 19.18
C GLU A 402 5.94 -13.45 19.68
N ARG A 403 7.06 -13.07 19.07
CA ARG A 403 7.82 -11.88 19.47
C ARG A 403 7.27 -10.58 18.89
N MET A 404 6.64 -10.63 17.72
CA MET A 404 6.07 -9.44 17.09
C MET A 404 4.69 -9.06 17.66
N LEU A 405 3.92 -10.01 18.19
CA LEU A 405 2.58 -9.74 18.75
C LEU A 405 2.59 -8.73 19.92
N PRO A 406 3.48 -8.84 20.93
CA PRO A 406 3.58 -7.84 21.99
C PRO A 406 3.90 -6.44 21.47
N LEU A 407 4.77 -6.32 20.45
CA LEU A 407 5.10 -5.04 19.81
C LEU A 407 3.87 -4.46 19.12
N ALA A 408 3.11 -5.28 18.40
CA ALA A 408 1.88 -4.88 17.74
C ALA A 408 0.81 -4.38 18.72
N LEU A 409 0.60 -5.08 19.84
CA LEU A 409 -0.27 -4.64 20.93
C LEU A 409 0.14 -3.27 21.48
N ASP A 410 1.44 -3.05 21.66
CA ASP A 410 1.97 -1.80 22.18
C ASP A 410 1.88 -0.64 21.17
N ILE A 411 1.95 -0.93 19.86
CA ILE A 411 1.68 0.03 18.79
C ILE A 411 0.18 0.39 18.79
N GLN A 412 -0.71 -0.60 18.75
CA GLN A 412 -2.16 -0.39 18.69
C GLN A 412 -2.65 0.47 19.87
N ARG A 413 -2.08 0.27 21.06
CA ARG A 413 -2.43 1.04 22.27
C ARG A 413 -1.99 2.51 22.22
N ARG A 414 -0.87 2.82 21.54
CA ARG A 414 -0.27 4.17 21.54
C ARG A 414 -0.77 5.09 20.43
N TYR A 415 -1.35 4.54 19.38
CA TYR A 415 -1.88 5.30 18.25
C TYR A 415 -3.38 5.07 18.06
N LYS A 416 -4.03 6.00 17.36
CA LYS A 416 -5.50 6.01 17.19
C LYS A 416 -5.97 5.43 15.87
N SER A 417 -5.10 5.36 14.86
CA SER A 417 -5.37 4.84 13.53
C SER A 417 -4.07 4.62 12.76
N TRP A 418 -4.16 3.98 11.59
CA TRP A 418 -3.05 3.87 10.64
C TRP A 418 -2.44 5.24 10.30
N GLN A 419 -3.27 6.27 10.10
CA GLN A 419 -2.82 7.62 9.75
C GLN A 419 -2.13 8.35 10.92
N ASP A 420 -2.62 8.17 12.14
CA ASP A 420 -1.99 8.74 13.34
C ASP A 420 -0.61 8.10 13.60
N MET A 421 -0.54 6.77 13.44
CA MET A 421 0.73 6.03 13.49
C MET A 421 1.70 6.48 12.38
N ALA A 422 1.21 6.62 11.14
CA ALA A 422 2.02 7.03 10.00
C ALA A 422 2.60 8.44 10.16
N THR A 423 1.81 9.37 10.73
CA THR A 423 2.27 10.72 11.08
C THR A 423 3.46 10.65 12.05
N CYS A 424 3.33 9.86 13.12
CA CYS A 424 4.41 9.68 14.10
C CYS A 424 5.64 9.00 13.48
N TYR A 425 5.46 8.07 12.55
CA TYR A 425 6.55 7.42 11.82
C TYR A 425 7.35 8.42 10.97
N LEU A 426 6.66 9.29 10.20
CA LEU A 426 7.30 10.33 9.39
C LEU A 426 8.02 11.37 10.24
N GLN A 427 7.45 11.72 11.39
CA GLN A 427 8.06 12.66 12.31
C GLN A 427 9.31 12.08 13.00
N GLY A 428 9.25 10.83 13.46
CA GLY A 428 10.41 10.12 14.00
C GLY A 428 11.53 9.97 12.96
N ARG A 429 11.16 9.64 11.72
CA ARG A 429 12.09 9.64 10.57
C ARG A 429 12.81 10.96 10.40
N ARG A 430 12.05 12.06 10.39
CA ARG A 430 12.55 13.40 10.13
C ARG A 430 13.62 13.79 11.16
N LEU A 431 13.42 13.42 12.43
CA LEU A 431 14.42 13.63 13.48
C LEU A 431 15.65 12.74 13.31
N TRP A 432 15.46 11.46 12.98
CA TRP A 432 16.58 10.54 12.78
C TRP A 432 17.44 10.92 11.56
N SER A 433 16.85 11.31 10.44
CA SER A 433 17.59 11.45 9.18
C SER A 433 18.39 12.76 9.03
N GLY A 434 18.53 13.57 10.07
CA GLY A 434 19.23 14.86 9.99
C GLY A 434 18.68 15.83 8.93
N GLY A 435 17.40 15.69 8.55
CA GLY A 435 16.64 16.51 7.60
C GLY A 435 17.27 16.81 6.24
N GLY A 436 18.18 15.96 5.77
CA GLY A 436 18.79 16.06 4.44
C GLY A 436 18.70 14.76 3.66
N GLY A 437 17.63 14.56 2.91
CA GLY A 437 17.59 13.48 1.92
C GLY A 437 16.39 13.56 1.00
N LYS A 438 16.62 13.33 -0.31
CA LYS A 438 15.57 13.06 -1.33
C LYS A 438 14.57 11.98 -0.88
N THR A 439 14.99 11.18 0.09
CA THR A 439 14.27 10.04 0.67
C THR A 439 13.06 10.43 1.53
N GLN A 440 12.93 11.65 2.09
CA GLN A 440 11.71 12.00 2.87
C GLN A 440 10.44 11.97 2.01
N GLY A 441 10.51 12.53 0.80
CA GLY A 441 9.39 12.51 -0.14
C GLY A 441 9.01 11.11 -0.61
N GLU A 442 9.97 10.18 -0.67
CA GLU A 442 9.71 8.77 -0.98
C GLU A 442 8.87 8.10 0.11
N TYR A 443 9.17 8.37 1.39
CA TYR A 443 8.38 7.85 2.51
C TYR A 443 6.98 8.46 2.58
N GLU A 444 6.86 9.76 2.31
CA GLU A 444 5.55 10.43 2.25
C GLU A 444 4.68 9.87 1.12
N HIS A 445 5.28 9.65 -0.05
CA HIS A 445 4.61 9.01 -1.18
C HIS A 445 4.19 7.58 -0.85
N LEU A 446 5.09 6.78 -0.26
CA LEU A 446 4.80 5.41 0.16
C LEU A 446 3.68 5.34 1.19
N ILE A 447 3.67 6.23 2.19
CA ILE A 447 2.61 6.29 3.19
C ILE A 447 1.27 6.70 2.57
N HIS A 448 1.30 7.57 1.56
CA HIS A 448 0.11 7.90 0.79
C HIS A 448 -0.42 6.68 0.03
N GLU A 449 0.44 5.91 -0.65
CA GLU A 449 0.06 4.66 -1.33
C GLU A 449 -0.51 3.64 -0.34
N LEU A 450 0.17 3.38 0.78
CA LEU A 450 -0.33 2.51 1.84
C LEU A 450 -1.71 2.95 2.34
N SER A 451 -2.00 4.24 2.40
CA SER A 451 -3.28 4.74 2.89
C SER A 451 -4.41 4.72 1.84
N THR A 452 -4.08 4.59 0.55
CA THR A 452 -5.05 4.81 -0.55
C THR A 452 -5.25 3.58 -1.43
N GLU A 453 -4.26 2.71 -1.55
CA GLU A 453 -4.38 1.51 -2.38
C GLU A 453 -5.39 0.51 -1.81
N ALA A 454 -6.32 0.06 -2.65
CA ALA A 454 -7.41 -0.84 -2.26
C ALA A 454 -6.95 -2.21 -1.73
N HIS A 455 -5.70 -2.61 -1.99
CA HIS A 455 -5.12 -3.87 -1.52
C HIS A 455 -4.02 -3.68 -0.49
N SER A 456 -3.79 -2.44 -0.04
CA SER A 456 -2.86 -2.17 1.04
C SER A 456 -3.33 -2.83 2.34
N PRO A 457 -2.42 -3.35 3.17
CA PRO A 457 -2.78 -3.83 4.51
C PRO A 457 -3.53 -2.78 5.35
N TRP A 458 -3.27 -1.47 5.14
CA TRP A 458 -3.93 -0.40 5.91
C TRP A 458 -5.37 -0.11 5.47
N THR A 459 -5.78 -0.54 4.28
CA THR A 459 -7.16 -0.39 3.77
C THR A 459 -7.99 -1.64 4.01
N VAL A 460 -7.34 -2.82 4.12
CA VAL A 460 -8.03 -4.10 4.31
C VAL A 460 -8.13 -4.52 5.78
N VAL A 461 -7.17 -4.16 6.64
CA VAL A 461 -7.16 -4.54 8.05
C VAL A 461 -7.66 -3.39 8.92
N PRO A 462 -8.74 -3.56 9.70
CA PRO A 462 -9.21 -2.53 10.62
C PRO A 462 -8.17 -2.25 11.71
N TRP A 463 -8.01 -0.98 12.08
CA TRP A 463 -7.06 -0.59 13.11
C TRP A 463 -7.37 -1.26 14.46
N ASP A 464 -8.64 -1.35 14.82
CA ASP A 464 -9.19 -1.87 16.08
C ASP A 464 -9.43 -3.40 16.08
N LEU A 465 -8.75 -4.13 15.18
CA LEU A 465 -8.74 -5.59 15.20
C LEU A 465 -8.27 -6.12 16.58
N ASP A 466 -8.99 -7.11 17.13
CA ASP A 466 -8.55 -7.77 18.36
C ASP A 466 -7.26 -8.59 18.12
N LEU A 467 -6.16 -8.15 18.72
CA LEU A 467 -4.83 -8.73 18.52
C LEU A 467 -4.59 -9.91 19.48
N THR A 468 -5.30 -11.01 19.25
CA THR A 468 -5.09 -12.30 19.93
C THR A 468 -4.40 -13.30 19.00
N ARG A 469 -3.68 -14.31 19.53
CA ARG A 469 -3.05 -15.33 18.68
C ARG A 469 -4.12 -16.10 17.91
N ASP A 470 -4.09 -16.01 16.58
CA ASP A 470 -5.02 -16.66 15.66
C ASP A 470 -4.33 -17.65 14.70
N TRP A 471 -3.04 -17.95 14.94
CA TRP A 471 -2.27 -18.97 14.23
C TRP A 471 -1.99 -20.19 15.12
N THR A 472 -1.92 -21.36 14.50
CA THR A 472 -1.57 -22.63 15.14
C THR A 472 -0.08 -22.75 15.33
#